data_AF-A0A0M0JYL3-F1
#
_entry.id   AF-A0A0M0JYL3-F1
#
_cell.length_a   1.000
_cell.length_b   1.000
_cell.length_c   1.000
_cell.angle_alpha   90.00
_cell.angle_beta   90.00
_cell.angle_gamma   90.00
#
_symmetry.space_group_name_H-M   'P 1'
#
loop_
_entity.id
_entity.type
_entity.pdbx_description
1 polymer ?
#
loop_
_entity_poly.entity_id
_entity_poly.type
_entity_poly.pdbx_seq_one_letter_code
_entity_poly.pdbx_strand_id
1 'polypeptide(L)'
;MADALQRERRRQRFAADAKRAPPPLPKREFAHPEKLVKSDADAVLAKFLARKVAAGATLTDLQKRALGSVDSTRINQPVPSPKEITVSKRSELEPASPAPVAPALASPVAADQPRRLLTLRKKLREIADLERREAEEGAVLQANQRAKIQQKSALEAELASLVTE
;
A
#
# COMPACT_ATOMS: atom_id res chain seq x y z
N MET A 1 49.16 -26.39 26.13
CA MET A 1 48.50 -27.55 25.50
C MET A 1 46.98 -27.36 25.38
N ALA A 2 46.24 -27.04 26.46
CA ALA A 2 44.77 -26.89 26.43
C ALA A 2 44.24 -25.80 25.46
N ASP A 3 44.90 -24.64 25.39
CA ASP A 3 44.49 -23.54 24.50
C ASP A 3 44.63 -23.88 23.01
N ALA A 4 45.63 -24.68 22.64
CA ALA A 4 45.83 -25.10 21.26
C ALA A 4 44.68 -26.01 20.80
N LEU A 5 44.29 -26.97 21.65
CA LEU A 5 43.15 -27.86 21.40
C LEU A 5 41.83 -27.06 21.31
N GLN A 6 41.67 -26.02 22.13
CA GLN A 6 40.48 -25.17 22.08
C GLN A 6 40.40 -24.35 20.78
N ARG A 7 41.54 -23.85 20.29
CA ARG A 7 41.64 -23.15 18.99
C ARG A 7 41.35 -24.09 17.82
N GLU A 8 41.86 -25.32 17.86
CA GLU A 8 41.58 -26.33 16.83
C GLU A 8 40.11 -26.73 16.80
N ARG A 9 39.50 -27.01 17.96
CA ARG A 9 38.06 -27.30 18.06
C ARG A 9 37.21 -26.15 17.52
N ARG A 10 37.62 -24.89 17.77
CA ARG A 10 36.93 -23.71 17.23
C ARG A 10 37.08 -23.62 15.71
N ARG A 11 38.28 -23.85 15.17
CA ARG A 11 38.52 -23.91 13.72
C ARG A 11 37.67 -24.98 13.04
N GLN A 12 37.55 -26.16 13.64
CA GLN A 12 36.71 -27.24 13.12
C GLN A 12 35.23 -26.87 13.09
N ARG A 13 34.71 -26.20 14.13
CA ARG A 13 33.32 -25.71 14.17
C ARG A 13 33.04 -24.70 13.06
N PHE A 14 33.92 -23.70 12.90
CA PHE A 14 33.78 -22.71 11.82
C PHE A 14 33.88 -23.35 10.43
N ALA A 15 34.78 -24.32 10.24
CA ALA A 15 34.88 -25.06 8.98
C ALA A 15 33.63 -25.92 8.69
N ALA A 16 32.96 -26.44 9.72
CA ALA A 16 31.71 -27.17 9.58
C ALA A 16 30.53 -26.22 9.29
N ASP A 17 30.45 -25.07 9.95
CA ASP A 17 29.40 -24.08 9.72
C ASP A 17 29.53 -23.41 8.35
N ALA A 18 30.76 -23.20 7.85
CA ALA A 18 31.00 -22.67 6.49
C ALA A 18 30.53 -23.62 5.38
N LYS A 19 30.40 -24.93 5.65
CA LYS A 19 29.86 -25.92 4.71
C LYS A 19 28.33 -26.03 4.76
N ARG A 20 27.67 -25.45 5.77
CA ARG A 20 26.21 -25.46 5.85
C ARG A 20 25.66 -24.43 4.87
N ALA A 21 24.62 -24.82 4.13
CA ALA A 21 23.90 -23.88 3.30
C ALA A 21 23.34 -22.74 4.18
N PRO A 22 23.36 -21.49 3.71
CA PRO A 22 22.73 -20.40 4.44
C PRO A 22 21.25 -20.73 4.66
N PRO A 23 20.65 -20.28 5.78
CA PRO A 23 19.22 -20.44 5.99
C PRO A 23 18.47 -19.83 4.80
N PRO A 24 17.40 -20.49 4.32
CA PRO A 24 16.64 -19.97 3.20
C PRO A 24 16.07 -18.60 3.55
N LEU A 25 16.09 -17.68 2.59
CA LEU A 25 15.45 -16.38 2.77
C LEU A 25 13.96 -16.59 3.03
N PRO A 26 13.35 -15.83 3.95
CA PRO A 26 11.92 -15.88 4.16
C PRO A 26 11.22 -15.53 2.85
N LYS A 27 10.43 -16.47 2.33
CA LYS A 27 9.58 -16.22 1.16
C LYS A 27 8.53 -15.21 1.60
N ARG A 28 8.62 -13.97 1.11
CA ARG A 28 7.53 -13.00 1.19
C ARG A 28 6.42 -13.44 0.24
N GLU A 29 5.74 -14.52 0.60
CA GLU A 29 4.44 -14.85 0.02
C GLU A 29 3.45 -13.85 0.65
N PHE A 30 3.41 -12.65 0.08
CA PHE A 30 2.24 -11.80 0.25
C PHE A 30 1.08 -12.55 -0.38
N ALA A 31 0.36 -13.32 0.44
CA ALA A 31 -1.00 -13.66 0.12
C ALA A 31 -1.74 -12.32 0.04
N HIS A 32 -1.94 -11.81 -1.17
CA HIS A 32 -2.99 -10.83 -1.44
C HIS A 32 -4.25 -11.66 -1.72
N PRO A 33 -5.10 -11.96 -0.71
CA PRO A 33 -6.34 -12.70 -0.92
C PRO A 33 -7.38 -11.91 -1.73
N GLU A 34 -7.08 -10.67 -2.10
CA GLU A 34 -7.99 -9.82 -2.85
C GLU A 34 -7.72 -9.97 -4.34
N LYS A 35 -8.66 -10.63 -5.02
CA LYS A 35 -8.79 -10.58 -6.47
C LYS A 35 -8.64 -9.12 -6.90
N LEU A 36 -7.71 -8.82 -7.81
CA LEU A 36 -7.66 -7.52 -8.47
C LEU A 36 -9.02 -7.30 -9.14
N VAL A 37 -9.90 -6.50 -8.52
CA VAL A 37 -11.12 -6.03 -9.16
C VAL A 37 -10.68 -5.00 -10.19
N LYS A 38 -10.33 -5.46 -11.38
CA LYS A 38 -10.19 -4.57 -12.54
C LYS A 38 -11.61 -4.09 -12.85
N SER A 39 -11.93 -2.87 -12.45
CA SER A 39 -13.16 -2.23 -12.92
C SER A 39 -13.02 -1.99 -14.43
N ASP A 40 -13.99 -2.47 -15.20
CA ASP A 40 -14.03 -2.21 -16.63
C ASP A 40 -14.20 -0.69 -16.85
N ALA A 41 -13.13 -0.04 -17.32
CA ALA A 41 -13.07 1.42 -17.46
C ALA A 41 -14.22 1.96 -18.31
N ASP A 42 -14.58 1.24 -19.38
CA ASP A 42 -15.67 1.59 -20.28
C ASP A 42 -17.03 1.52 -19.59
N ALA A 43 -17.25 0.51 -18.74
CA ALA A 43 -18.49 0.37 -17.97
C ALA A 43 -18.65 1.49 -16.93
N VAL A 44 -17.54 1.94 -16.33
CA VAL A 44 -17.53 3.08 -15.40
C VAL A 44 -17.85 4.38 -16.15
N LEU A 45 -17.25 4.60 -17.32
CA LEU A 45 -17.50 5.76 -18.15
C LEU A 45 -18.96 5.82 -18.61
N ALA A 46 -19.52 4.70 -19.09
CA ALA A 46 -20.92 4.63 -19.50
C ALA A 46 -21.89 5.00 -18.36
N LYS A 47 -21.65 4.47 -17.14
CA LYS A 47 -22.46 4.81 -15.95
C LYS A 47 -22.36 6.30 -15.60
N PHE A 48 -21.18 6.89 -15.73
CA PHE A 48 -20.97 8.32 -15.48
C PHE A 48 -21.74 9.19 -16.47
N LEU A 49 -21.65 8.88 -17.77
CA LEU A 49 -22.38 9.61 -18.81
C LEU A 49 -23.90 9.47 -18.66
N ALA A 50 -24.39 8.27 -18.33
CA ALA A 50 -25.80 8.04 -18.05
C ALA A 50 -26.30 8.87 -16.86
N ARG A 51 -25.52 8.96 -15.77
CA ARG A 51 -25.84 9.79 -14.61
C ARG A 51 -25.86 11.28 -14.98
N LYS A 52 -24.95 11.72 -15.84
CA LYS A 52 -24.89 13.12 -16.31
C LYS A 52 -26.14 13.49 -17.12
N VAL A 53 -26.61 12.59 -17.99
CA VAL A 53 -27.87 12.76 -18.73
C VAL A 53 -29.07 12.77 -17.78
N ALA A 54 -29.12 11.85 -16.81
CA ALA A 54 -30.19 11.80 -15.82
C ALA A 54 -30.25 13.07 -14.95
N ALA A 55 -29.11 13.72 -14.70
CA ALA A 55 -29.02 15.00 -14.00
C ALA A 55 -29.36 16.22 -14.89
N GLY A 56 -29.77 16.02 -16.15
CA GLY A 56 -30.15 17.08 -17.08
C GLY A 56 -28.98 17.87 -17.67
N ALA A 57 -27.74 17.41 -17.48
CA ALA A 57 -26.57 18.09 -18.01
C ALA A 57 -26.33 17.70 -19.47
N THR A 58 -26.00 18.70 -20.31
CA THR A 58 -25.71 18.47 -21.73
C THR A 58 -24.38 17.74 -21.90
N LEU A 59 -24.39 16.70 -22.74
CA LEU A 59 -23.19 15.97 -23.12
C LEU A 59 -22.41 16.78 -24.16
N THR A 60 -21.09 16.88 -23.99
CA THR A 60 -20.20 17.47 -25.01
C THR A 60 -20.12 16.53 -26.22
N ASP A 61 -19.74 17.05 -27.39
CA ASP A 61 -19.69 16.24 -28.62
C ASP A 61 -18.66 15.10 -28.53
N LEU A 62 -17.56 15.32 -27.80
CA LEU A 62 -16.60 14.26 -27.46
C LEU A 62 -17.22 13.16 -26.59
N GLN A 63 -18.10 13.50 -25.64
CA GLN A 63 -18.80 12.52 -24.79
C GLN A 63 -19.84 11.71 -25.57
N LYS A 64 -20.53 12.35 -26.53
CA LYS A 64 -21.45 11.66 -27.44
C LYS A 64 -20.71 10.68 -28.36
N ARG A 65 -19.55 11.08 -28.89
CA ARG A 65 -18.69 10.20 -29.70
C ARG A 65 -18.17 9.02 -28.88
N ALA A 66 -17.74 9.25 -27.64
CA ALA A 66 -17.27 8.20 -26.74
C ALA A 66 -18.38 7.17 -26.44
N LEU A 67 -19.63 7.60 -26.26
CA LEU A 67 -20.76 6.69 -26.04
C LEU A 67 -20.97 5.75 -27.24
N GLY A 68 -20.92 6.28 -28.47
CA GLY A 68 -21.10 5.45 -29.68
C GLY A 68 -19.93 4.52 -30.02
N SER A 69 -18.73 4.79 -29.51
CA SER A 69 -17.54 3.95 -29.73
C SER A 69 -17.57 2.65 -28.91
N VAL A 70 -18.20 2.67 -27.72
CA VAL A 70 -18.22 1.50 -26.81
C VAL A 70 -19.07 0.37 -27.41
N ASP A 71 -20.15 0.69 -28.13
CA ASP A 71 -21.00 -0.31 -28.78
C ASP A 71 -20.34 -1.00 -29.98
N SER A 72 -19.41 -0.31 -30.65
CA SER A 72 -18.75 -0.81 -31.88
C SER A 72 -17.57 -1.73 -31.60
N THR A 73 -16.95 -1.64 -30.41
CA THR A 73 -15.69 -2.32 -30.11
C THR A 73 -15.88 -3.77 -29.63
N ARG A 74 -17.13 -4.23 -29.47
CA ARG A 74 -17.44 -5.58 -28.95
C ARG A 74 -17.42 -6.70 -30.01
N ILE A 75 -17.30 -6.39 -31.30
CA ILE A 75 -17.43 -7.38 -32.39
C ILE A 75 -16.08 -7.96 -32.85
N ASN A 76 -14.93 -7.36 -32.52
CA ASN A 76 -13.63 -7.83 -33.03
C ASN A 76 -12.52 -7.84 -31.98
N GLN A 77 -12.63 -8.72 -30.98
CA GLN A 77 -11.43 -9.21 -30.29
C GLN A 77 -11.43 -10.75 -30.22
N PRO A 78 -10.35 -11.42 -30.68
CA PRO A 78 -10.18 -12.86 -30.49
C PRO A 78 -9.89 -13.16 -29.02
N VAL A 79 -10.73 -14.00 -28.43
CA VAL A 79 -10.62 -14.48 -27.05
C VAL A 79 -9.49 -15.51 -26.96
N PRO A 80 -8.45 -15.34 -26.12
CA PRO A 80 -7.57 -16.44 -25.77
C PRO A 80 -8.28 -17.39 -24.79
N SER A 81 -8.43 -18.64 -25.21
CA SER A 81 -9.06 -19.75 -24.50
C SER A 81 -8.43 -20.03 -23.11
N PRO A 82 -9.22 -20.23 -22.05
CA PRO A 82 -8.71 -20.60 -20.74
C PRO A 82 -8.33 -22.11 -20.69
N LYS A 83 -7.12 -22.41 -20.20
CA LYS A 83 -6.69 -23.78 -19.89
C LYS A 83 -7.27 -24.23 -18.55
N GLU A 84 -7.78 -25.45 -18.54
CA GLU A 84 -8.45 -26.14 -17.43
C GLU A 84 -7.52 -26.33 -16.22
N ILE A 85 -8.00 -25.96 -15.03
CA ILE A 85 -7.33 -26.21 -13.75
C ILE A 85 -8.03 -27.40 -13.09
N THR A 86 -7.31 -28.52 -12.99
CA THR A 86 -7.73 -29.71 -12.25
C THR A 86 -7.75 -29.43 -10.75
N VAL A 87 -8.95 -29.45 -10.18
CA VAL A 87 -9.21 -29.33 -8.73
C VAL A 87 -8.85 -30.64 -8.04
N SER A 88 -7.81 -30.63 -7.20
CA SER A 88 -7.55 -31.69 -6.22
C SER A 88 -8.12 -31.30 -4.86
N LYS A 89 -9.16 -32.02 -4.44
CA LYS A 89 -9.74 -32.01 -3.09
C LYS A 89 -8.71 -32.53 -2.10
N ARG A 90 -8.57 -31.93 -0.90
CA ARG A 90 -8.42 -32.69 0.36
C ARG A 90 -8.53 -31.84 1.65
N SER A 91 -9.42 -32.32 2.51
CA SER A 91 -9.44 -32.32 3.99
C SER A 91 -9.78 -31.05 4.76
N GLU A 92 -11.03 -31.06 5.22
CA GLU A 92 -11.53 -30.56 6.50
C GLU A 92 -10.67 -31.00 7.68
N LEU A 93 -10.49 -30.08 8.65
CA LEU A 93 -10.25 -30.36 10.06
C LEU A 93 -10.70 -29.15 10.89
N GLU A 94 -11.88 -29.30 11.47
CA GLU A 94 -12.36 -28.89 12.80
C GLU A 94 -11.96 -27.51 13.41
N PRO A 95 -12.94 -26.69 13.83
CA PRO A 95 -12.72 -25.42 14.50
C PRO A 95 -12.57 -25.58 16.02
N ALA A 96 -11.37 -25.31 16.55
CA ALA A 96 -11.14 -25.21 18.00
C ALA A 96 -11.30 -23.75 18.49
N SER A 97 -12.28 -23.60 19.39
CA SER A 97 -12.71 -22.46 20.20
C SER A 97 -11.63 -21.45 20.65
N PRO A 98 -11.93 -20.13 20.68
CA PRO A 98 -10.99 -19.09 21.11
C PRO A 98 -10.92 -18.97 22.64
N ALA A 99 -9.71 -19.04 23.20
CA ALA A 99 -9.45 -18.65 24.57
C ALA A 99 -9.17 -17.13 24.65
N PRO A 100 -9.80 -16.38 25.57
CA PRO A 100 -9.55 -14.95 25.75
C PRO A 100 -8.24 -14.75 26.52
N VAL A 101 -7.19 -14.30 25.83
CA VAL A 101 -5.96 -13.86 26.49
C VAL A 101 -6.14 -12.40 26.87
N ALA A 102 -6.09 -12.15 28.18
CA ALA A 102 -6.28 -10.84 28.80
C ALA A 102 -5.34 -9.77 28.22
N PRO A 103 -5.81 -8.53 27.96
CA PRO A 103 -4.92 -7.42 27.63
C PRO A 103 -4.19 -6.98 28.90
N ALA A 104 -2.92 -7.37 29.02
CA ALA A 104 -2.01 -6.81 30.00
C ALA A 104 -1.80 -5.32 29.70
N LEU A 105 -2.14 -4.50 30.68
CA LEU A 105 -1.92 -3.06 30.75
C LEU A 105 -0.43 -2.73 30.59
N ALA A 106 -0.05 -2.24 29.42
CA ALA A 106 1.20 -1.50 29.23
C ALA A 106 0.86 -0.21 28.48
N SER A 107 0.88 0.92 29.19
CA SER A 107 0.61 2.26 28.66
C SER A 107 1.55 2.60 27.49
N PRO A 108 1.07 2.74 26.24
CA PRO A 108 1.91 2.88 25.05
C PRO A 108 2.24 4.36 24.72
N VAL A 109 2.45 5.22 25.71
CA VAL A 109 2.48 6.68 25.46
C VAL A 109 3.89 7.25 25.22
N ALA A 110 4.93 6.67 25.82
CA ALA A 110 6.27 7.28 25.82
C ALA A 110 7.14 6.93 24.59
N ALA A 111 6.96 5.76 23.96
CA ALA A 111 7.82 5.32 22.86
C ALA A 111 7.45 5.93 21.48
N ASP A 112 6.29 6.57 21.38
CA ASP A 112 5.77 7.08 20.11
C ASP A 112 6.15 8.54 19.82
N GLN A 113 6.54 9.32 20.83
CA GLN A 113 6.92 10.73 20.66
C GLN A 113 8.06 10.97 19.65
N PRO A 114 9.23 10.27 19.69
CA PRO A 114 10.30 10.52 18.73
C PRO A 114 9.92 10.12 17.30
N ARG A 115 9.10 9.09 17.13
CA ARG A 115 8.56 8.66 15.83
C ARG A 115 7.56 9.68 15.28
N ARG A 116 6.73 10.25 16.15
CA ARG A 116 5.77 11.29 15.82
C ARG A 116 6.47 12.57 15.38
N LEU A 117 7.52 13.01 16.09
CA LEU A 117 8.37 14.14 15.69
C LEU A 117 8.97 13.98 14.29
N LEU A 118 9.54 12.80 14.00
CA LEU A 118 10.09 12.51 12.66
C LEU A 118 9.01 12.54 11.58
N THR A 119 7.82 12.04 11.89
CA THR A 119 6.68 12.01 10.96
C THR A 119 6.16 13.41 10.68
N LEU A 120 6.00 14.26 11.70
CA LEU A 120 5.58 15.65 11.54
C LEU A 120 6.59 16.47 10.73
N ARG A 121 7.90 16.31 11.01
CA ARG A 121 8.96 16.96 10.22
C ARG A 121 8.93 16.55 8.75
N LYS A 122 8.67 15.27 8.46
CA LYS A 122 8.54 14.79 7.07
C LYS A 122 7.33 15.42 6.37
N LYS A 123 6.17 15.48 7.03
CA LYS A 123 4.96 16.12 6.49
C LYS A 123 5.19 17.60 6.18
N LEU A 124 5.85 18.33 7.07
CA LEU A 124 6.16 19.75 6.84
C LEU A 124 7.12 19.97 5.67
N ARG A 125 8.08 19.05 5.43
CA ARG A 125 8.93 19.10 4.23
C ARG A 125 8.13 18.87 2.95
N GLU A 126 7.27 17.85 2.94
CA GLU A 126 6.40 17.58 1.78
C GLU A 126 5.50 18.78 1.45
N ILE A 127 4.96 19.44 2.49
CA ILE A 127 4.16 20.65 2.32
C ILE A 127 5.01 21.80 1.76
N ALA A 128 6.23 22.01 2.26
CA ALA A 128 7.12 23.03 1.74
C ALA A 128 7.47 22.80 0.25
N ASP A 129 7.64 21.55 -0.16
CA ASP A 129 7.85 21.21 -1.58
C ASP A 129 6.61 21.52 -2.43
N LEU A 130 5.40 21.31 -1.91
CA LEU A 130 4.15 21.67 -2.61
C LEU A 130 3.98 23.19 -2.73
N GLU A 131 4.27 23.94 -1.66
CA GLU A 131 4.25 25.41 -1.68
C GLU A 131 5.28 25.95 -2.69
N ARG A 132 6.47 25.35 -2.74
CA ARG A 132 7.50 25.70 -3.73
C ARG A 132 7.00 25.49 -5.16
N ARG A 133 6.36 24.35 -5.45
CA ARG A 133 5.82 24.06 -6.79
C ARG A 133 4.69 25.03 -7.18
N GLU A 134 3.84 25.42 -6.23
CA GLU A 134 2.79 26.42 -6.51
C GLU A 134 3.39 27.81 -6.76
N ALA A 135 4.37 28.22 -5.95
CA ALA A 135 4.95 29.57 -5.99
C ALA A 135 6.00 29.76 -7.10
N GLU A 136 6.92 28.82 -7.29
CA GLU A 136 8.05 28.93 -8.22
C GLU A 136 7.71 28.37 -9.61
N GLU A 137 6.97 27.27 -9.68
CA GLU A 137 6.66 26.59 -10.94
C GLU A 137 5.27 26.98 -11.50
N GLY A 138 4.47 27.71 -10.72
CA GLY A 138 3.09 28.07 -11.09
C GLY A 138 2.19 26.84 -11.27
N ALA A 139 2.53 25.71 -10.65
CA ALA A 139 1.81 24.47 -10.82
C ALA A 139 0.41 24.56 -10.19
N VAL A 140 -0.63 24.21 -10.96
CA VAL A 140 -1.99 24.15 -10.44
C VAL A 140 -2.12 22.91 -9.54
N LEU A 141 -2.06 23.14 -8.22
CA LEU A 141 -2.21 22.08 -7.23
C LEU A 141 -3.63 21.51 -7.21
N GLN A 142 -3.72 20.19 -7.08
CA GLN A 142 -4.98 19.48 -6.89
C GLN A 142 -5.60 19.85 -5.53
N ALA A 143 -6.93 19.73 -5.40
CA ALA A 143 -7.64 20.03 -4.14
C ALA A 143 -7.07 19.29 -2.92
N ASN A 144 -6.67 18.03 -3.10
CA ASN A 144 -6.04 17.23 -2.04
C ASN A 144 -4.68 17.79 -1.58
N GLN A 145 -3.90 18.38 -2.49
CA GLN A 145 -2.60 18.98 -2.18
C GLN A 145 -2.79 20.33 -1.47
N ARG A 146 -3.76 21.14 -1.91
CA ARG A 146 -4.14 22.37 -1.23
C ARG A 146 -4.63 22.11 0.20
N ALA A 147 -5.39 21.04 0.41
CA ALA A 147 -5.81 20.61 1.74
C ALA A 147 -4.61 20.27 2.65
N LYS A 148 -3.54 19.67 2.13
CA LYS A 148 -2.30 19.43 2.89
C LYS A 148 -1.63 20.73 3.31
N ILE A 149 -1.55 21.71 2.42
CA ILE A 149 -1.00 23.04 2.72
C ILE A 149 -1.83 23.73 3.81
N GLN A 150 -3.16 23.65 3.73
CA GLN A 150 -4.04 24.21 4.78
C GLN A 150 -3.83 23.57 6.16
N GLN A 151 -3.42 22.31 6.22
CA GLN A 151 -3.11 21.61 7.47
C GLN A 151 -1.75 21.97 8.06
N LYS A 152 -0.91 22.76 7.37
CA LYS A 152 0.45 23.11 7.80
C LYS A 152 0.49 23.72 9.20
N SER A 153 -0.36 24.70 9.48
CA SER A 153 -0.39 25.41 10.77
C SER A 153 -0.73 24.47 11.94
N ALA A 154 -1.64 23.52 11.73
CA ALA A 154 -1.98 22.52 12.73
C ALA A 154 -0.80 21.57 13.03
N LEU A 155 -0.06 21.15 12.00
CA LEU A 155 1.13 20.31 12.15
C LEU A 155 2.29 21.06 12.81
N GLU A 156 2.45 22.36 12.55
CA GLU A 156 3.43 23.21 13.22
C GLU A 156 3.09 23.39 14.70
N ALA A 157 1.82 23.60 15.04
CA ALA A 157 1.36 23.66 16.42
C ALA A 157 1.60 22.35 17.18
N GLU A 158 1.32 21.21 16.53
CA GLU A 158 1.57 19.88 17.11
C GLU A 158 3.07 19.59 17.30
N LEU A 159 3.90 20.04 16.36
CA LEU A 159 5.35 19.93 16.51
C LEU A 159 5.83 20.81 17.67
N ALA A 160 5.33 22.05 17.77
CA ALA A 160 5.67 22.96 18.85
C ALA A 160 5.31 22.38 20.21
N SER A 161 4.10 21.81 20.38
CA SER A 161 3.70 21.19 21.65
C SER A 161 4.61 20.02 22.05
N LEU A 162 5.05 19.21 21.08
CA LEU A 162 5.95 18.07 21.32
C LEU A 162 7.41 18.46 21.57
N VAL A 163 7.80 19.72 21.27
CA VAL A 163 9.15 20.23 21.53
C VAL A 163 9.22 21.00 22.85
N THR A 164 8.09 21.52 23.33
CA THR A 164 8.00 22.27 24.59
C THR A 164 7.73 21.40 25.83
N GLU A 165 7.34 20.14 25.65
CA GLU A 165 7.26 19.12 26.73
C GLU A 165 8.63 18.50 27.03
#